data_AF-A0A840R2E1-F1
#
_entry.id   AF-A0A840R2E1-F1
#
_cell.length_a   1.000
_cell.length_b   1.000
_cell.length_c   1.000
_cell.angle_alpha   90.00
_cell.angle_beta   90.00
_cell.angle_gamma   90.00
#
_symmetry.space_group_name_H-M   'P 1'
#
loop_
_entity.id
_entity.type
_entity.pdbx_description
1 polymer ?
#
loop_
_entity_poly.entity_id
_entity_poly.type
_entity_poly.pdbx_seq_one_letter_code
_entity_poly.pdbx_strand_id
1 'polypeptide(L)'
;MKIHSFTDPLSNFFGYSDVYFCKSGKWQRAEFDECRPHGKGIVGHLVGVDDRDAAAAYCGLELAVADDALPVLEGDEYYWHQLIGLKVNTLLPSGDSCLLGEVDHLLETGANDVLVVRKCAGSIDDKERLIPYVPGQFVKDIDLDAKIMSVDWDPEF
;
A
#
# COMPACT_ATOMS: atom_id res chain seq x y z
N MET A 1 -5.27 -17.02 -18.29
CA MET A 1 -6.10 -15.83 -17.94
C MET A 1 -5.24 -14.58 -17.82
N LYS A 2 -5.84 -13.38 -17.91
CA LYS A 2 -5.12 -12.10 -17.76
C LYS A 2 -5.18 -11.65 -16.30
N ILE A 3 -4.04 -11.29 -15.74
CA ILE A 3 -3.86 -10.82 -14.37
C ILE A 3 -3.45 -9.35 -14.43
N HIS A 4 -4.19 -8.53 -13.71
CA HIS A 4 -3.85 -7.13 -13.48
C HIS A 4 -3.19 -7.06 -12.09
N SER A 5 -1.88 -6.83 -12.06
CA SER A 5 -1.16 -6.63 -10.80
C SER A 5 -1.21 -5.16 -10.40
N PHE A 6 -1.45 -4.90 -9.12
CA PHE A 6 -1.34 -3.59 -8.50
C PHE A 6 0.02 -3.40 -7.79
N THR A 7 0.94 -4.34 -7.93
CA THR A 7 2.30 -4.24 -7.37
C THR A 7 3.18 -3.33 -8.22
N ASP A 8 4.04 -2.54 -7.58
CA ASP A 8 5.12 -1.80 -8.25
C ASP A 8 6.50 -2.32 -7.79
N PRO A 9 7.40 -2.72 -8.71
CA PRO A 9 7.16 -2.96 -10.13
C PRO A 9 6.22 -4.15 -10.38
N LEU A 10 5.62 -4.21 -11.58
CA LEU A 10 4.66 -5.25 -11.97
C LEU A 10 5.22 -6.67 -11.87
N SER A 11 6.55 -6.81 -11.95
CA SER A 11 7.28 -8.07 -11.77
C SER A 11 7.25 -8.63 -10.34
N ASN A 12 6.94 -7.82 -9.33
CA ASN A 12 6.86 -8.28 -7.94
C ASN A 12 5.81 -9.38 -7.75
N PHE A 13 4.77 -9.41 -8.61
CA PHE A 13 3.80 -10.50 -8.61
C PHE A 13 4.45 -11.89 -8.70
N PHE A 14 5.52 -12.05 -9.49
CA PHE A 14 6.21 -13.34 -9.64
C PHE A 14 7.02 -13.75 -8.41
N GLY A 15 7.25 -12.83 -7.48
CA GLY A 15 7.94 -13.10 -6.21
C GLY A 15 7.04 -13.75 -5.15
N TYR A 16 5.72 -13.64 -5.29
CA TYR A 16 4.77 -14.23 -4.34
C TYR A 16 4.54 -15.71 -4.64
N SER A 17 4.85 -16.56 -3.67
CA SER A 17 4.68 -18.02 -3.76
C SER A 17 3.29 -18.49 -3.32
N ASP A 18 2.59 -17.65 -2.54
CA ASP A 18 1.26 -17.93 -1.99
C ASP A 18 0.30 -16.78 -2.33
N VAL A 19 -0.43 -16.96 -3.43
CA VAL A 19 -1.51 -16.07 -3.87
C VAL A 19 -2.85 -16.76 -3.59
N TYR A 20 -3.86 -16.00 -3.20
CA TYR A 20 -5.19 -16.49 -2.88
C TYR A 20 -6.26 -15.69 -3.63
N PHE A 21 -7.40 -16.30 -3.94
CA PHE A 21 -8.60 -15.60 -4.38
C PHE A 21 -9.79 -15.96 -3.47
N CYS A 22 -10.72 -15.04 -3.31
CA CYS A 22 -11.97 -15.30 -2.60
C CYS A 22 -13.06 -15.70 -3.59
N LYS A 23 -13.54 -16.95 -3.50
CA LYS A 23 -14.66 -17.45 -4.31
C LYS A 23 -15.81 -17.86 -3.41
N SER A 24 -16.98 -17.24 -3.59
CA SER A 24 -18.17 -17.51 -2.78
C SER A 24 -17.92 -17.38 -1.26
N GLY A 25 -17.11 -16.40 -0.85
CA GLY A 25 -16.77 -16.15 0.56
C GLY A 25 -15.73 -17.11 1.15
N LYS A 26 -15.10 -17.96 0.34
CA LYS A 26 -14.01 -18.84 0.77
C LYS A 26 -12.72 -18.46 0.09
N TRP A 27 -11.67 -18.28 0.88
CA TRP A 27 -10.31 -18.12 0.38
C TRP A 27 -9.78 -19.45 -0.13
N GLN A 28 -9.28 -19.45 -1.36
CA GLN A 28 -8.66 -20.61 -2.00
C GLN A 28 -7.30 -20.18 -2.54
N ARG A 29 -6.30 -21.06 -2.42
CA ARG A 29 -4.98 -20.81 -2.98
C ARG A 29 -5.06 -20.82 -4.51
N ALA A 30 -4.45 -19.81 -5.12
CA ALA A 30 -4.28 -19.67 -6.55
C ALA A 30 -2.91 -20.24 -6.94
N GLU A 31 -2.90 -21.43 -7.54
CA GLU A 31 -1.66 -22.05 -8.01
C GLU A 31 -1.54 -21.82 -9.52
N PHE A 32 -0.46 -21.18 -9.96
CA PHE A 32 -0.18 -20.93 -11.37
C PHE A 32 1.03 -21.74 -11.82
N ASP A 33 0.89 -22.55 -12.87
CA ASP A 33 1.97 -23.34 -13.46
C ASP A 33 2.75 -22.57 -14.53
N GLU A 34 2.09 -21.67 -15.25
CA GLU A 34 2.71 -20.79 -16.23
C GLU A 34 2.30 -19.34 -16.00
N CYS A 35 3.26 -18.48 -15.65
CA CYS A 35 3.02 -17.06 -15.42
C CYS A 35 4.08 -16.25 -16.16
N ARG A 36 3.64 -15.34 -17.04
CA ARG A 36 4.56 -14.51 -17.83
C ARG A 36 4.05 -13.08 -18.03
N PRO A 37 4.95 -12.09 -18.12
CA PRO A 37 4.56 -10.73 -18.49
C PRO A 37 4.04 -10.70 -19.94
N HIS A 38 2.97 -9.96 -20.18
CA HIS A 38 2.41 -9.77 -21.52
C HIS A 38 1.85 -8.35 -21.69
N GLY A 39 2.60 -7.50 -22.40
CA GLY A 39 2.26 -6.09 -22.58
C GLY A 39 2.32 -5.31 -21.27
N LYS A 40 1.23 -4.63 -20.90
CA LYS A 40 1.08 -3.87 -19.65
C LYS A 40 0.51 -4.69 -18.47
N GLY A 41 0.62 -6.02 -18.51
CA GLY A 41 0.06 -6.88 -17.47
C GLY A 41 0.69 -8.27 -17.47
N ILE A 42 0.07 -9.21 -16.76
CA ILE A 42 0.56 -10.58 -16.63
C ILE A 42 -0.47 -11.53 -17.25
N VAL A 43 0.01 -12.60 -17.86
CA VAL A 43 -0.83 -13.75 -18.26
C VAL A 43 -0.37 -14.95 -17.46
N GLY A 44 -1.30 -15.51 -16.70
CA GLY A 44 -1.10 -16.71 -15.88
C GLY A 44 -2.03 -17.84 -16.30
N HIS A 45 -1.56 -19.08 -16.26
CA HIS A 45 -2.38 -20.29 -16.32
C HIS A 45 -2.58 -20.79 -14.89
N LEU A 46 -3.83 -20.95 -14.49
CA LEU A 46 -4.20 -21.41 -13.15
C LEU A 46 -4.35 -22.93 -13.21
N VAL A 47 -3.66 -23.64 -12.32
CA VAL A 47 -3.68 -25.10 -12.27
C VAL A 47 -5.12 -25.59 -12.10
N GLY A 48 -5.55 -26.49 -12.98
CA GLY A 48 -6.91 -27.05 -13.00
C GLY A 48 -7.95 -26.20 -13.74
N VAL A 49 -7.52 -25.17 -14.49
CA VAL A 49 -8.39 -24.34 -15.33
C VAL A 49 -7.91 -24.37 -16.79
N ASP A 50 -8.15 -25.50 -17.44
CA ASP A 50 -7.68 -25.78 -18.80
C ASP A 50 -8.65 -25.34 -19.90
N ASP A 51 -9.85 -24.87 -19.55
CA ASP A 51 -10.88 -24.44 -20.49
C ASP A 51 -11.32 -22.98 -20.29
N ARG A 52 -11.85 -22.38 -21.36
CA ARG A 52 -12.23 -20.96 -21.40
C ARG A 52 -13.43 -20.65 -20.50
N ASP A 53 -14.37 -21.57 -20.37
CA ASP A 53 -15.59 -21.40 -19.57
C ASP A 53 -15.24 -21.45 -18.07
N ALA A 54 -14.35 -22.35 -17.68
CA ALA A 54 -13.78 -22.43 -16.35
C ALA A 54 -12.99 -21.18 -16.01
N ALA A 55 -12.17 -20.66 -16.94
CA ALA A 55 -11.43 -19.41 -16.73
C ALA A 55 -12.35 -18.19 -16.54
N ALA A 56 -13.50 -18.16 -17.23
CA ALA A 56 -14.48 -17.08 -17.09
C ALA A 56 -15.05 -16.98 -15.66
N ALA A 57 -15.14 -18.11 -14.93
CA ALA A 57 -15.59 -18.14 -13.54
C ALA A 57 -14.60 -17.52 -12.53
N TYR A 58 -13.38 -17.18 -12.97
CA TYR A 58 -12.36 -16.50 -12.17
C TYR A 58 -12.11 -15.06 -12.63
N CYS A 59 -12.72 -14.64 -13.75
CA CYS A 59 -12.63 -13.27 -14.22
C CYS A 59 -13.31 -12.32 -13.23
N GLY A 60 -12.59 -11.28 -12.79
CA GLY A 60 -13.08 -10.30 -11.83
C GLY A 60 -12.88 -10.68 -10.36
N LEU A 61 -12.28 -11.84 -10.07
CA LEU A 61 -11.83 -12.15 -8.72
C LEU A 61 -10.55 -11.39 -8.40
N GLU A 62 -10.47 -10.87 -7.19
CA GLU A 62 -9.28 -10.23 -6.65
C GLU A 62 -8.30 -11.30 -6.15
N LEU A 63 -7.03 -11.10 -6.49
CA LEU A 63 -5.93 -11.91 -5.96
C LEU A 63 -5.34 -11.16 -4.77
N ALA A 64 -5.24 -11.84 -3.63
CA ALA A 64 -4.62 -11.34 -2.42
C ALA A 64 -3.43 -12.21 -2.04
N VAL A 65 -2.43 -11.59 -1.42
CA VAL A 65 -1.32 -12.27 -0.75
C VAL A 65 -1.48 -12.09 0.75
N ALA A 66 -0.95 -13.02 1.53
CA ALA A 66 -0.94 -12.87 2.98
C ALA A 66 -0.01 -11.70 3.37
N ASP A 67 -0.36 -10.98 4.43
CA ASP A 67 0.41 -9.81 4.90
C ASP A 67 1.87 -10.19 5.25
N ASP A 68 2.07 -11.40 5.80
CA ASP A 68 3.37 -11.99 6.12
C ASP A 68 4.18 -12.45 4.90
N ALA A 69 3.57 -12.52 3.72
CA ALA A 69 4.23 -12.89 2.46
C ALA A 69 4.76 -11.68 1.69
N LEU A 70 4.51 -10.45 2.17
CA LEU A 70 5.13 -9.25 1.62
C LEU A 70 6.65 -9.29 1.89
N PRO A 71 7.51 -9.08 0.87
CA PRO A 71 8.94 -8.99 1.11
C PRO A 71 9.19 -7.85 2.09
N VAL A 72 10.04 -8.12 3.09
CA VAL A 72 10.53 -7.08 3.99
C VAL A 72 11.29 -6.08 3.12
N LEU A 73 10.74 -4.88 2.96
CA LEU A 73 11.38 -3.80 2.22
C LEU A 73 12.71 -3.46 2.93
N GLU A 74 13.81 -3.40 2.18
CA GLU A 74 15.11 -3.01 2.73
C GLU A 74 15.16 -1.47 2.82
N GLY A 75 15.13 -0.92 4.03
CA GLY A 75 15.33 0.51 4.28
C GLY A 75 14.06 1.28 4.68
N ASP A 76 13.95 2.54 4.25
CA ASP A 76 12.87 3.50 4.58
C ASP A 76 11.67 3.42 3.60
N GLU A 77 11.45 2.27 2.97
CA GLU A 77 10.34 2.04 2.04
C GLU A 77 9.16 1.38 2.76
N TYR A 78 7.95 1.89 2.54
CA TYR A 78 6.73 1.44 3.22
C TYR A 78 5.60 1.26 2.21
N TYR A 79 4.77 0.23 2.42
CA TYR A 79 3.55 0.10 1.64
C TYR A 79 2.53 1.14 2.09
N TRP A 80 1.78 1.73 1.15
CA TRP A 80 0.77 2.75 1.45
C TRP A 80 -0.26 2.29 2.49
N HIS A 81 -0.68 1.03 2.43
CA HIS A 81 -1.64 0.49 3.39
C HIS A 81 -1.09 0.41 4.82
N GLN A 82 0.23 0.36 5.00
CA GLN A 82 0.88 0.40 6.32
C GLN A 82 0.94 1.83 6.87
N LEU A 83 0.91 2.84 5.99
CA LEU A 83 0.96 4.25 6.38
C LEU A 83 -0.40 4.81 6.77
N ILE A 84 -1.48 4.23 6.24
CA ILE A 84 -2.86 4.66 6.55
C ILE A 84 -3.18 4.39 8.02
N GLY A 85 -3.69 5.41 8.71
CA GLY A 85 -4.03 5.38 10.14
C GLY A 85 -2.85 5.70 11.07
N LEU A 86 -1.66 5.99 10.55
CA LEU A 86 -0.55 6.46 11.37
C LEU A 86 -0.81 7.88 11.87
N LYS A 87 -0.47 8.16 13.13
CA LYS A 87 -0.51 9.50 13.72
C LYS A 87 0.67 10.32 13.24
N VAL A 88 0.40 11.46 12.61
CA VAL A 88 1.39 12.34 12.02
C VAL A 88 1.77 13.44 13.00
N ASN A 89 2.99 13.39 13.52
CA ASN A 89 3.54 14.39 14.42
C ASN A 89 4.60 15.23 13.71
N THR A 90 4.63 16.53 13.95
CA THR A 90 5.71 17.41 13.51
C THR A 90 6.56 17.87 14.68
N LEU A 91 7.85 18.10 14.46
CA LEU A 91 8.75 18.71 15.44
C LEU A 91 8.74 20.22 15.27
N LEU A 92 8.29 20.93 16.31
CA LEU A 92 8.33 22.40 16.31
C LEU A 92 9.76 22.89 16.50
N PRO A 93 10.08 24.13 16.07
CA PRO A 93 11.38 24.76 16.32
C PRO A 93 11.74 24.86 17.82
N SER A 94 10.75 24.78 18.71
CA SER A 94 10.95 24.72 20.16
C SER A 94 11.48 23.37 20.67
N GLY A 95 11.43 22.31 19.83
CA GLY A 95 11.77 20.94 20.18
C GLY A 95 10.58 20.10 20.66
N ASP A 96 9.38 20.68 20.74
CA ASP A 96 8.16 19.96 21.12
C ASP A 96 7.54 19.23 19.91
N SER A 97 6.97 18.05 20.14
CA SER A 97 6.19 17.34 19.12
C SER A 97 4.73 17.80 19.11
N CYS A 98 4.18 18.06 17.93
CA CYS A 98 2.81 18.47 17.73
C CYS A 98 2.06 17.47 16.84
N LEU A 99 0.92 16.96 17.29
CA LEU A 99 0.07 16.06 16.50
C LEU A 99 -0.71 16.87 15.47
N LEU A 100 -0.40 16.64 14.19
CA LEU A 100 -1.13 17.23 13.08
C LEU A 100 -2.43 16.47 12.82
N GLY A 101 -2.38 15.14 12.89
CA GLY A 101 -3.53 14.30 12.57
C GLY A 101 -3.18 12.85 12.34
N GLU A 102 -4.00 12.17 11.57
CA GLU A 102 -3.77 10.81 11.11
C GLU A 102 -3.82 10.72 9.58
N VAL A 103 -3.05 9.80 9.01
CA VAL A 103 -3.07 9.55 7.56
C VAL A 103 -4.40 8.90 7.18
N ASP A 104 -5.20 9.58 6.37
CA ASP A 104 -6.49 9.08 5.86
C ASP A 104 -6.27 8.24 4.59
N HIS A 105 -5.54 8.77 3.62
CA HIS A 105 -5.14 8.09 2.39
C HIS A 105 -3.94 8.77 1.73
N LEU A 106 -3.42 8.17 0.67
CA LEU A 106 -2.36 8.74 -0.18
C LEU A 106 -2.92 9.10 -1.55
N LEU A 107 -2.43 10.20 -2.12
CA LEU A 107 -2.75 10.65 -3.47
C LEU A 107 -1.53 10.47 -4.38
N GLU A 108 -1.70 9.71 -5.46
CA GLU A 108 -0.70 9.60 -6.52
C GLU A 108 -0.73 10.89 -7.36
N THR A 109 0.31 11.73 -7.26
CA THR A 109 0.39 12.98 -8.05
C THR A 109 1.32 12.88 -9.26
N GLY A 110 1.84 11.68 -9.54
CA GLY A 110 2.72 11.38 -10.68
C GLY A 110 4.19 11.81 -10.51
N ALA A 111 4.50 12.72 -9.58
CA ALA A 111 5.87 13.08 -9.21
C ALA A 111 6.27 12.52 -7.85
N ASN A 112 5.51 12.86 -6.79
CA ASN A 112 5.64 12.25 -5.47
C ASN A 112 4.23 11.94 -4.94
N ASP A 113 4.11 10.93 -4.10
CA ASP A 113 2.85 10.68 -3.41
C ASP A 113 2.60 11.78 -2.38
N VAL A 114 1.33 12.02 -2.08
CA VAL A 114 0.93 13.03 -1.09
C VAL A 114 0.09 12.35 -0.02
N LEU A 115 0.55 12.44 1.22
CA LEU A 115 -0.18 12.02 2.41
C LEU A 115 -1.32 13.01 2.66
N VAL A 116 -2.55 12.50 2.71
CA VAL A 116 -3.71 13.26 3.17
C VAL A 116 -3.87 13.01 4.65
N VAL A 117 -3.56 14.04 5.44
CA VAL A 117 -3.62 13.99 6.91
C VAL A 117 -4.87 14.71 7.37
N ARG A 118 -5.71 14.00 8.12
CA ARG A 118 -6.94 14.53 8.69
C ARG A 118 -6.84 14.64 10.20
N LYS A 119 -7.64 15.53 10.76
CA LYS A 119 -7.78 15.67 12.20
C LYS A 119 -8.15 14.35 12.87
N CYS A 120 -7.55 14.09 14.01
CA CYS A 120 -7.91 12.99 14.89
C CYS A 120 -7.95 13.48 16.34
N ALA A 121 -8.29 12.58 17.28
CA ALA A 121 -8.32 12.94 18.69
C ALA A 121 -6.93 13.36 19.19
N GLY A 122 -6.79 14.63 19.58
CA GLY A 122 -5.52 15.22 20.02
C GLY A 122 -4.78 16.03 18.96
N SER A 123 -5.31 16.14 17.73
CA SER A 123 -4.79 17.05 16.72
C SER A 123 -4.76 18.50 17.21
N ILE A 124 -3.78 19.24 16.75
CA ILE A 124 -3.66 20.69 17.01
C ILE A 124 -4.87 21.49 16.49
N ASP A 125 -5.45 21.06 15.38
CA ASP A 125 -6.61 21.71 14.78
C ASP A 125 -7.46 20.74 13.92
N ASP A 126 -8.50 21.30 13.31
CA ASP A 126 -9.43 20.59 12.44
C ASP A 126 -9.05 20.66 10.94
N LYS A 127 -7.82 21.07 10.59
CA LYS A 127 -7.41 21.25 9.19
C LYS A 127 -7.01 19.93 8.53
N GLU A 128 -7.37 19.77 7.26
CA GLU A 128 -6.80 18.73 6.38
C GLU A 128 -5.48 19.23 5.79
N ARG A 129 -4.45 18.38 5.79
CA ARG A 129 -3.12 18.72 5.29
C ARG A 129 -2.68 17.75 4.22
N LEU A 130 -1.98 18.30 3.22
CA LEU A 130 -1.43 17.56 2.09
C LEU A 130 0.09 17.59 2.20
N ILE A 131 0.68 16.52 2.71
CA ILE A 131 2.11 16.43 2.99
C ILE A 131 2.76 15.55 1.90
N PRO A 132 3.69 16.07 1.08
CA PRO A 132 4.42 15.25 0.12
C PRO A 132 5.19 14.13 0.83
N TYR A 133 5.01 12.89 0.39
CA TYR A 133 5.76 11.74 0.84
C TYR A 133 7.16 11.76 0.21
N VAL A 134 8.07 12.51 0.85
CA VAL A 134 9.48 12.56 0.47
C VAL A 134 10.31 12.21 1.71
N PRO A 135 10.72 10.93 1.85
CA PRO A 135 11.59 10.47 2.93
C PRO A 135 12.87 11.31 3.04
N GLY A 136 13.28 11.59 4.28
CA GLY A 136 14.43 12.45 4.62
C GLY A 136 14.16 13.95 4.51
N GLN A 137 13.30 14.39 3.58
CA GLN A 137 12.93 15.80 3.43
C GLN A 137 11.76 16.18 4.34
N PHE A 138 10.57 15.64 4.06
CA PHE A 138 9.35 15.94 4.82
C PHE A 138 8.98 14.82 5.78
N VAL A 139 9.23 13.56 5.43
CA VAL A 139 9.02 12.41 6.31
C VAL A 139 10.35 12.05 6.95
N LYS A 140 10.45 12.19 8.27
CA LYS A 140 11.70 11.99 9.02
C LYS A 140 11.86 10.59 9.57
N ASP A 141 10.77 10.03 10.08
CA ASP A 141 10.77 8.73 10.74
C ASP A 141 9.37 8.11 10.70
N ILE A 142 9.29 6.79 10.61
CA ILE A 142 8.03 6.03 10.61
C ILE A 142 8.19 4.86 11.57
N ASP A 143 7.35 4.84 12.61
CA ASP A 143 7.26 3.76 13.58
C ASP A 143 5.91 3.06 13.41
N LEU A 144 5.93 1.91 12.73
CA LEU A 144 4.73 1.09 12.48
C LEU A 144 4.20 0.43 13.76
N ASP A 145 5.07 0.10 14.71
CA ASP A 145 4.69 -0.53 15.98
C ASP A 145 3.95 0.47 16.88
N ALA A 146 4.47 1.69 16.98
CA ALA A 146 3.83 2.78 17.72
C ALA A 146 2.67 3.44 16.95
N LYS A 147 2.55 3.16 15.65
CA LYS A 147 1.64 3.81 14.70
C LYS A 147 1.85 5.32 14.60
N ILE A 148 3.10 5.75 14.55
CA ILE A 148 3.49 7.17 14.53
C ILE A 148 4.35 7.45 13.30
N MET A 149 4.07 8.55 12.62
CA MET A 149 4.89 9.12 11.57
C MET A 149 5.38 10.49 12.02
N SER A 150 6.70 10.71 11.98
CA SER A 150 7.32 11.99 12.26
C SER A 150 7.60 12.73 10.96
N VAL A 151 7.09 13.95 10.85
CA VAL A 151 7.27 14.83 9.70
C VAL A 151 7.94 16.14 10.10
N ASP A 152 8.49 16.82 9.11
CA ASP A 152 8.97 18.20 9.21
C ASP A 152 8.03 19.04 8.34
N TRP A 153 6.93 19.45 8.96
CA TRP A 153 5.85 20.18 8.30
C TRP A 153 5.36 21.31 9.18
N ASP A 154 5.17 22.49 8.59
CA ASP A 154 4.65 23.66 9.29
C ASP A 154 3.15 23.46 9.61
N PRO A 155 2.73 23.47 10.89
CA PRO A 155 1.32 23.35 11.26
C PRO A 155 0.42 24.45 10.68
N GLU A 156 0.95 25.62 10.36
CA GLU A 156 0.15 26.76 9.89
C GLU A 156 -0.23 26.67 8.40
N PHE A 157 0.50 25.87 7.62
CA PHE A 157 0.34 25.69 6.18
C PHE A 157 -0.96 24.97 5.78
#